data_AF-A0A7V9BWC2-F1
#
_entry.id   AF-A0A7V9BWC2-F1
#
_cell.length_a   1.000
_cell.length_b   1.000
_cell.length_c   1.000
_cell.angle_alpha   90.00
_cell.angle_beta   90.00
_cell.angle_gamma   90.00
#
_symmetry.space_group_name_H-M   'P 1'
#
loop_
_entity.id
_entity.type
_entity.pdbx_description
1 polymer ?
#
loop_
_entity_poly.entity_id
_entity_poly.type
_entity_poly.pdbx_seq_one_letter_code
_entity_poly.pdbx_strand_id
1 'polypeptide(L)'
;MTARRIMGTEIEYGISVPGDPNANPVITSTQVVLAYAAAAELPRAKRARWDYEVESPLRDARGFDLSAPRIPIGSDTELDDLGAANVILTNGARLYVDHAHPEFSTPEVTNPLDIVRWDKAGEQVMLDASIRAG
;
A
#
# COMPACT_ATOMS: atom_id res chain seq x y z
N MET A 1 13.56 -24.37 15.77
CA MET A 1 13.65 -23.91 14.36
C MET A 1 14.97 -23.19 14.16
N THR A 2 15.63 -23.39 13.02
CA THR A 2 17.06 -23.05 12.79
C THR A 2 17.30 -21.90 11.79
N ALA A 3 16.27 -21.36 11.16
CA ALA A 3 16.43 -20.22 10.25
C ALA A 3 16.42 -18.89 11.01
N ARG A 4 17.53 -18.13 10.92
CA ARG A 4 17.64 -16.76 11.43
C ARG A 4 18.11 -15.83 10.31
N ARG A 5 17.19 -15.10 9.69
CA ARG A 5 17.44 -14.15 8.59
C ARG A 5 16.39 -13.05 8.64
N ILE A 6 16.77 -11.81 8.33
CA ILE A 6 15.80 -10.70 8.21
C ILE A 6 14.87 -10.99 7.03
N MET A 7 13.58 -10.92 7.26
CA MET A 7 12.55 -11.28 6.29
C MET A 7 11.22 -10.56 6.60
N GLY A 8 10.37 -10.44 5.60
CA GLY A 8 9.00 -9.91 5.68
C GLY A 8 8.18 -10.41 4.49
N THR A 9 6.89 -10.14 4.49
CA THR A 9 5.96 -10.44 3.39
C THR A 9 5.13 -9.22 3.02
N GLU A 10 4.67 -9.20 1.78
CA GLU A 10 3.84 -8.17 1.16
C GLU A 10 2.62 -8.85 0.54
N ILE A 11 1.42 -8.46 0.99
CA ILE A 11 0.17 -9.12 0.61
C ILE A 11 -0.78 -8.07 0.07
N GLU A 12 -1.01 -8.12 -1.24
CA GLU A 12 -2.06 -7.37 -1.94
C GLU A 12 -3.39 -8.11 -1.80
N TYR A 13 -4.42 -7.41 -1.32
CA TYR A 13 -5.74 -7.99 -1.17
C TYR A 13 -6.60 -7.69 -2.40
N GLY A 14 -7.36 -8.69 -2.84
CA GLY A 14 -8.44 -8.47 -3.80
C GLY A 14 -9.52 -7.58 -3.17
N ILE A 15 -10.02 -6.61 -3.94
CA ILE A 15 -11.04 -5.68 -3.49
C ILE A 15 -12.28 -5.73 -4.38
N SER A 16 -13.45 -5.68 -3.77
CA SER A 16 -14.74 -5.66 -4.46
C SER A 16 -15.77 -4.94 -3.60
N VAL A 17 -16.69 -4.20 -4.23
CA VAL A 17 -17.84 -3.58 -3.55
C VAL A 17 -19.11 -4.32 -3.93
N PRO A 18 -19.70 -5.14 -3.05
CA PRO A 18 -20.92 -5.87 -3.35
C PRO A 18 -22.05 -4.90 -3.76
N GLY A 19 -22.66 -5.16 -4.92
CA GLY A 19 -23.73 -4.31 -5.47
C GLY A 19 -23.24 -3.18 -6.37
N ASP A 20 -21.93 -2.90 -6.44
CA ASP A 20 -21.34 -1.95 -7.38
C ASP A 20 -20.15 -2.55 -8.14
N PRO A 21 -20.39 -3.18 -9.32
CA PRO A 21 -19.33 -3.76 -10.13
C PRO A 21 -18.44 -2.72 -10.83
N ASN A 22 -18.80 -1.43 -10.81
CA ASN A 22 -18.04 -0.36 -11.43
C ASN A 22 -17.26 0.48 -10.40
N ALA A 23 -17.24 0.05 -9.13
CA ALA A 23 -16.50 0.72 -8.08
C ALA A 23 -15.02 0.84 -8.48
N ASN A 24 -14.47 2.05 -8.31
CA ASN A 24 -13.07 2.30 -8.65
C ASN A 24 -12.16 1.66 -7.57
N PRO A 25 -11.33 0.66 -7.91
CA PRO A 25 -10.58 -0.10 -6.93
C PRO A 25 -9.48 0.71 -6.23
N VAL A 26 -8.93 1.75 -6.89
CA VAL A 26 -7.96 2.68 -6.28
C VAL A 26 -8.63 3.47 -5.16
N ILE A 27 -9.82 4.01 -5.42
CA ILE A 27 -10.58 4.80 -4.44
C ILE A 27 -11.04 3.90 -3.29
N THR A 28 -11.59 2.72 -3.58
CA THR A 28 -12.05 1.80 -2.53
C THR A 28 -10.88 1.31 -1.66
N SER A 29 -9.71 1.03 -2.26
CA SER A 29 -8.49 0.67 -1.50
C SER A 29 -8.03 1.80 -0.60
N THR A 30 -8.07 3.04 -1.11
CA THR A 30 -7.77 4.26 -0.35
C THR A 30 -8.67 4.39 0.88
N GLN A 31 -9.97 4.13 0.71
CA GLN A 31 -10.94 4.19 1.81
C GLN A 31 -10.61 3.17 2.91
N VAL A 32 -10.26 1.93 2.54
CA VAL A 32 -9.86 0.88 3.49
C VAL A 32 -8.65 1.30 4.32
N VAL A 33 -7.57 1.76 3.67
CA VAL A 33 -6.34 2.18 4.37
C VAL A 33 -6.59 3.38 5.28
N LEU A 34 -7.32 4.39 4.79
CA LEU A 34 -7.62 5.60 5.57
C LEU A 34 -8.58 5.33 6.74
N ALA A 35 -9.54 4.41 6.59
CA ALA A 35 -10.45 4.02 7.66
C ALA A 35 -9.71 3.37 8.83
N TYR A 36 -8.77 2.47 8.54
CA TYR A 36 -7.92 1.88 9.57
C TYR A 36 -7.03 2.92 10.24
N ALA A 37 -6.36 3.77 9.45
CA ALA A 37 -5.48 4.81 9.97
C ALA A 37 -6.21 5.81 10.90
N ALA A 38 -7.44 6.18 10.54
CA ALA A 38 -8.27 7.05 11.37
C ALA A 38 -8.65 6.37 12.69
N ALA A 39 -9.06 5.10 12.64
CA ALA A 39 -9.45 4.35 13.83
C ALA A 39 -8.28 4.02 14.77
N ALA A 40 -7.10 3.78 14.22
CA ALA A 40 -5.87 3.57 14.98
C ALA A 40 -5.22 4.88 15.45
N GLU A 41 -5.88 6.03 15.24
CA GLU A 41 -5.42 7.38 15.60
C GLU A 41 -3.99 7.66 15.12
N LEU A 42 -3.63 7.17 13.92
CA LEU A 42 -2.28 7.32 13.40
C LEU A 42 -2.01 8.78 13.02
N PRO A 43 -0.92 9.40 13.52
CA PRO A 43 -0.59 10.77 13.18
C PRO A 43 -0.41 10.95 11.68
N ARG A 44 -0.99 12.01 11.10
CA ARG A 44 -0.80 12.36 9.68
C ARG A 44 0.68 12.53 9.29
N ALA A 45 1.54 12.89 10.23
CA ALA A 45 2.99 13.01 10.05
C ALA A 45 3.71 11.65 9.86
N LYS A 46 3.05 10.51 10.14
CA LYS A 46 3.57 9.15 9.89
C LYS A 46 3.15 8.59 8.52
N ARG A 47 2.65 9.44 7.61
CA ARG A 47 2.42 9.03 6.22
C ARG A 47 3.77 8.99 5.50
N ALA A 48 4.25 7.79 5.22
CA ALA A 48 5.44 7.61 4.40
C ALA A 48 5.12 8.10 2.98
N ARG A 49 6.05 8.83 2.37
CA ARG A 49 5.94 9.21 0.96
C ARG A 49 6.71 8.21 0.12
N TRP A 50 6.23 7.99 -1.10
CA TRP A 50 7.01 7.29 -2.09
C TRP A 50 8.18 8.17 -2.53
N ASP A 51 9.35 7.56 -2.63
CA ASP A 51 10.55 8.20 -3.15
C ASP A 51 10.82 7.63 -4.55
N TYR A 52 10.56 8.46 -5.56
CA TYR A 52 10.78 8.14 -6.97
C TYR A 52 12.07 8.76 -7.52
N GLU A 53 12.94 9.37 -6.68
CA GLU A 53 14.14 10.08 -7.17
C GLU A 53 15.08 9.20 -8.00
N VAL A 54 15.13 7.91 -7.69
CA VAL A 54 15.97 6.93 -8.40
C VAL A 54 15.27 6.30 -9.61
N GLU A 55 14.00 6.59 -9.81
CA GLU A 55 13.23 6.07 -10.93
C GLU A 55 13.24 7.05 -12.10
N SER A 56 13.35 6.51 -13.31
CA SER A 56 13.16 7.28 -14.54
C SER A 56 12.16 6.53 -15.41
N PRO A 57 10.86 6.60 -15.07
CA PRO A 57 9.82 6.00 -15.90
C PRO A 57 10.00 6.46 -17.35
N LEU A 58 9.72 5.56 -18.29
CA LEU A 58 9.84 5.79 -19.74
C LEU A 58 11.27 5.93 -20.29
N ARG A 59 12.30 5.86 -19.43
CA ARG A 59 13.70 5.84 -19.83
C ARG A 59 14.26 4.43 -19.75
N ASP A 60 14.54 3.85 -20.92
CA ASP A 60 15.07 2.50 -21.06
C ASP A 60 16.60 2.49 -20.92
N ALA A 61 17.14 1.51 -20.19
CA ALA A 61 18.58 1.36 -19.98
C ALA A 61 19.40 1.13 -21.26
N ARG A 62 18.76 0.71 -22.36
CA ARG A 62 19.39 0.55 -23.69
C ARG A 62 19.47 1.88 -24.47
N GLY A 63 18.98 2.98 -23.90
CA GLY A 63 19.09 4.33 -24.46
C GLY A 63 17.83 4.85 -25.17
N PHE A 64 16.69 4.16 -25.07
CA PHE A 64 15.40 4.67 -25.56
C PHE A 64 14.74 5.56 -24.52
N ASP A 65 14.11 6.66 -24.96
CA ASP A 65 13.43 7.60 -24.08
C ASP A 65 12.10 8.00 -24.70
N LEU A 66 10.99 7.66 -24.01
CA LEU A 66 9.63 7.98 -24.44
C LEU A 66 9.10 9.27 -23.79
N SER A 67 9.96 10.07 -23.14
CA SER A 67 9.55 11.26 -22.37
C SER A 67 9.27 12.55 -23.18
N ALA A 68 9.32 12.55 -24.52
CA ALA A 68 9.19 13.77 -25.33
C ALA A 68 7.95 13.81 -26.27
N PRO A 69 7.34 14.99 -26.55
CA PRO A 69 6.85 16.01 -25.62
C PRO A 69 5.31 16.09 -25.57
N ARG A 70 4.79 16.36 -24.36
CA ARG A 70 3.49 16.98 -24.03
C ARG A 70 2.23 16.11 -24.20
N ILE A 71 2.09 15.11 -23.34
CA ILE A 71 0.81 14.92 -22.64
C ILE A 71 0.82 15.90 -21.47
N PRO A 72 -0.22 16.71 -21.23
CA PRO A 72 -0.30 17.53 -20.02
C PRO A 72 -0.17 16.59 -18.83
N ILE A 73 0.94 16.70 -18.08
CA ILE A 73 1.10 16.08 -16.77
C ILE A 73 0.11 16.80 -15.87
N GLY A 74 -1.11 16.27 -15.84
CA GLY A 74 -2.27 16.88 -15.23
C GLY A 74 -3.32 15.83 -14.98
N SER A 75 -2.94 14.79 -14.22
CA SER A 75 -3.87 13.83 -13.61
C SER A 75 -3.17 12.89 -12.62
N ASP A 76 -1.88 12.60 -12.84
CA ASP A 76 -1.20 11.56 -12.04
C ASP A 76 -0.89 12.04 -10.62
N THR A 77 -0.56 13.31 -10.42
CA THR A 77 -0.29 13.86 -9.08
C THR A 77 -1.52 13.90 -8.17
N GLU A 78 -2.74 14.14 -8.69
CA GLU A 78 -3.96 14.15 -7.86
C GLU A 78 -4.46 12.72 -7.55
N LEU A 79 -4.27 11.78 -8.48
CA LEU A 79 -4.51 10.36 -8.24
C LEU A 79 -3.45 9.74 -7.33
N ASP A 80 -2.19 10.18 -7.41
CA ASP A 80 -1.13 9.83 -6.47
C ASP A 80 -1.47 10.36 -5.07
N ASP A 81 -1.97 11.60 -4.91
CA ASP A 81 -2.28 12.12 -3.57
C ASP A 81 -3.48 11.41 -2.91
N LEU A 82 -4.45 10.92 -3.69
CA LEU A 82 -5.57 10.10 -3.19
C LEU A 82 -5.16 8.63 -3.00
N GLY A 83 -4.49 8.03 -4.00
CA GLY A 83 -3.99 6.66 -4.01
C GLY A 83 -2.73 6.43 -3.17
N ALA A 84 -2.08 7.47 -2.63
CA ALA A 84 -0.92 7.34 -1.73
C ALA A 84 -1.33 7.23 -0.26
N ALA A 85 -2.51 6.67 0.03
CA ALA A 85 -2.79 6.25 1.39
C ALA A 85 -1.71 5.24 1.80
N ASN A 86 -0.80 5.69 2.67
CA ASN A 86 0.40 4.96 3.04
C ASN A 86 0.72 5.30 4.49
N VAL A 87 0.62 4.31 5.38
CA VAL A 87 0.81 4.51 6.81
C VAL A 87 1.69 3.41 7.41
N ILE A 88 2.51 3.82 8.37
CA ILE A 88 3.28 2.90 9.20
C ILE A 88 2.49 2.64 10.49
N LEU A 89 2.20 1.37 10.75
CA LEU A 89 1.46 0.91 11.90
C LEU A 89 2.33 0.84 13.16
N THR A 90 1.70 0.76 14.33
CA THR A 90 2.40 0.70 15.62
C THR A 90 3.21 -0.59 15.84
N ASN A 91 2.90 -1.65 15.11
CA ASN A 91 3.66 -2.89 15.08
C ASN A 91 4.85 -2.87 14.09
N GLY A 92 5.08 -1.75 13.39
CA GLY A 92 6.13 -1.62 12.37
C GLY A 92 5.72 -2.08 10.96
N ALA A 93 4.50 -2.59 10.77
CA ALA A 93 3.98 -2.94 9.45
C ALA A 93 3.68 -1.70 8.61
N ARG A 94 3.64 -1.86 7.29
CA ARG A 94 3.14 -0.85 6.35
C ARG A 94 1.74 -1.26 5.88
N LEU A 95 0.80 -0.33 5.89
CA LEU A 95 -0.51 -0.48 5.28
C LEU A 95 -0.67 0.64 4.25
N TYR A 96 -0.85 0.28 2.98
CA TYR A 96 -0.86 1.25 1.90
C TYR A 96 -1.69 0.79 0.72
N VAL A 97 -1.88 1.66 -0.26
CA VAL A 97 -2.46 1.29 -1.55
C VAL A 97 -1.32 1.11 -2.54
N ASP A 98 -1.25 -0.08 -3.14
CA ASP A 98 -0.43 -0.32 -4.32
C ASP A 98 -1.36 -0.41 -5.53
N HIS A 99 -1.33 0.65 -6.35
CA HIS A 99 -2.21 0.85 -7.48
C HIS A 99 -3.71 0.61 -7.14
N ALA A 100 -4.24 -0.56 -7.44
CA ALA A 100 -5.66 -0.92 -7.30
C ALA A 100 -5.96 -1.77 -6.05
N HIS A 101 -4.96 -2.04 -5.21
CA HIS A 101 -5.07 -2.97 -4.09
C HIS A 101 -4.71 -2.31 -2.76
N PRO A 102 -5.43 -2.60 -1.67
CA PRO A 102 -4.92 -2.33 -0.35
C PRO A 102 -3.92 -3.43 0.00
N GLU A 103 -2.74 -3.03 0.46
CA GLU A 103 -1.62 -3.91 0.71
C GLU A 103 -1.15 -3.79 2.16
N PHE A 104 -0.83 -4.94 2.76
CA PHE A 104 -0.18 -5.04 4.06
C PHE A 104 1.21 -5.67 3.90
N SER A 105 2.24 -4.94 4.33
CA SER A 105 3.61 -5.45 4.44
C SER A 105 3.95 -5.65 5.92
N THR A 106 4.36 -6.86 6.30
CA THR A 106 4.73 -7.19 7.69
C THR A 106 5.93 -6.36 8.16
N PRO A 107 6.11 -6.12 9.47
CA PRO A 107 7.39 -5.65 9.99
C PRO A 107 8.52 -6.65 9.69
N GLU A 108 9.76 -6.20 9.70
CA GLU A 108 10.91 -7.09 9.57
C GLU A 108 11.02 -8.04 10.76
N VAL A 109 11.08 -9.34 10.48
CA VAL A 109 11.26 -10.38 11.48
C VAL A 109 12.50 -11.20 11.18
N THR A 110 12.90 -12.05 12.14
CA THR A 110 14.14 -12.84 12.02
C THR A 110 13.93 -14.33 11.83
N ASN A 111 12.68 -14.81 11.88
CA ASN A 111 12.37 -16.22 11.71
C ASN A 111 10.99 -16.44 11.04
N PRO A 112 10.77 -17.58 10.38
CA PRO A 112 9.55 -17.82 9.62
C PRO A 112 8.27 -17.88 10.46
N LEU A 113 8.33 -18.28 11.73
CA LEU A 113 7.14 -18.33 12.57
C LEU A 113 6.61 -16.93 12.87
N ASP A 114 7.51 -15.98 13.07
CA ASP A 114 7.14 -14.59 13.28
C ASP A 114 6.60 -13.94 12.00
N ILE A 115 7.02 -14.39 10.80
CA ILE A 115 6.35 -14.00 9.54
C ILE A 115 4.88 -14.40 9.63
N VAL A 116 4.60 -15.69 9.88
CA VAL A 116 3.22 -16.21 9.91
C VAL A 116 2.38 -15.45 10.93
N ARG A 117 2.93 -15.12 12.09
CA ARG A 117 2.23 -14.35 13.12
C ARG A 117 1.85 -12.94 12.64
N TRP A 118 2.78 -12.22 12.02
CA TRP A 118 2.51 -10.86 11.57
C TRP A 118 1.70 -10.80 10.29
N ASP A 119 1.86 -11.77 9.40
CA ASP A 119 1.01 -11.97 8.23
C ASP A 119 -0.45 -12.19 8.65
N LYS A 120 -0.70 -13.08 9.61
CA LYS A 120 -2.03 -13.30 10.20
C LYS A 120 -2.57 -12.10 10.97
N ALA A 121 -1.70 -11.30 11.60
CA ALA A 121 -2.13 -10.02 12.15
C ALA A 121 -2.56 -9.05 11.03
N GLY A 122 -1.89 -9.08 9.87
CA GLY A 122 -2.28 -8.34 8.68
C GLY A 122 -3.68 -8.65 8.17
N GLU A 123 -4.08 -9.93 8.17
CA GLU A 123 -5.47 -10.32 7.84
C GLU A 123 -6.49 -9.68 8.78
N GLN A 124 -6.17 -9.58 10.09
CA GLN A 124 -7.05 -8.91 11.07
C GLN A 124 -7.07 -7.40 10.87
N VAL A 125 -5.94 -6.79 10.54
CA VAL A 125 -5.86 -5.36 10.17
C VAL A 125 -6.76 -5.09 8.96
N MET A 126 -6.65 -5.90 7.91
CA MET A 126 -7.42 -5.71 6.67
C MET A 126 -8.93 -5.93 6.91
N LEU A 127 -9.30 -6.94 7.70
CA LEU A 127 -10.70 -7.17 8.08
C LEU A 127 -11.29 -5.99 8.89
N ASP A 128 -10.55 -5.49 9.88
CA ASP A 128 -10.97 -4.34 10.67
C ASP A 128 -11.08 -3.07 9.79
N ALA A 129 -10.10 -2.89 8.89
CA ALA A 129 -10.10 -1.80 7.92
C ALA A 129 -11.34 -1.84 7.00
N SER A 130 -11.69 -3.02 6.46
CA SER A 130 -12.86 -3.16 5.59
C SER A 130 -14.17 -2.89 6.33
N ILE A 131 -14.30 -3.38 7.57
CA ILE A 131 -15.50 -3.14 8.40
C ILE A 131 -15.68 -1.64 8.69
N ARG A 132 -14.58 -0.91 8.89
CA ARG A 132 -14.61 0.53 9.17
C ARG A 132 -14.86 1.37 7.92
N ALA A 133 -14.48 0.87 6.74
CA ALA A 133 -14.68 1.57 5.47
C ALA A 133 -16.14 1.57 5.01
N GLY A 134 -16.92 0.55 5.38
CA GLY A 134 -18.35 0.42 5.07
C GLY A 134 -18.63 -0.72 4.12
#